data_AF-A0A6A8FHE9-F1
#
_entry.id   AF-A0A6A8FHE9-F1
#
_cell.length_a   1.000
_cell.length_b   1.000
_cell.length_c   1.000
_cell.angle_alpha   90.00
_cell.angle_beta   90.00
_cell.angle_gamma   90.00
#
_symmetry.space_group_name_H-M   'P 1'
#
loop_
_entity.id
_entity.type
_entity.pdbx_description
1 polymer ?
#
loop_
_entity_poly.entity_id
_entity_poly.type
_entity_poly.pdbx_seq_one_letter_code
_entity_poly.pdbx_strand_id
1 'polypeptide(L)'
;MYSLFTGIIQGLAEVKSISKIRSNNKSADTKLCINLGGKLKGDLKVGDSVSINGACLTATRISKTVDFEIINETMNRTCLG
;
A
#
# COMPACT_ATOMS: atom_id res chain seq x y z
N MET A 1 3.02 11.43 20.49
CA MET A 1 3.40 10.02 20.64
C MET A 1 3.38 9.40 19.25
N TYR A 2 4.54 9.21 18.63
CA TYR A 2 4.63 8.60 17.31
C TYR A 2 4.56 7.08 17.48
N SER A 3 3.44 6.46 17.12
CA SER A 3 3.33 5.01 17.10
C SER A 3 3.88 4.50 15.77
N LEU A 4 4.90 3.65 15.83
CA LEU A 4 5.38 2.87 14.70
C LEU A 4 4.56 1.57 14.57
N PHE A 5 4.75 0.81 13.48
CA PHE A 5 4.08 -0.47 13.30
C PHE A 5 4.45 -1.46 14.41
N THR A 6 3.45 -2.12 14.98
CA THR A 6 3.62 -3.05 16.12
C THR A 6 3.84 -4.49 15.70
N GLY A 7 3.63 -4.82 14.42
CA GLY A 7 3.61 -6.19 13.92
C GLY A 7 2.29 -6.94 14.16
N ILE A 8 1.30 -6.31 14.80
CA ILE A 8 -0.03 -6.92 15.02
C ILE A 8 -0.88 -6.76 13.75
N ILE A 9 -1.12 -7.86 13.06
CA ILE A 9 -1.93 -7.89 11.84
C ILE A 9 -3.39 -7.60 12.17
N GLN A 10 -3.93 -6.53 11.60
CA GLN A 10 -5.33 -6.11 11.81
C GLN A 10 -6.33 -6.91 10.97
N GLY A 11 -5.87 -7.53 9.88
CA GLY A 11 -6.67 -8.40 9.03
C GLY A 11 -6.04 -8.67 7.68
N LEU A 12 -6.83 -9.30 6.80
CA LEU A 12 -6.46 -9.64 5.44
C LEU A 12 -7.32 -8.84 4.46
N ALA A 13 -6.72 -8.49 3.32
CA ALA A 13 -7.37 -7.72 2.27
C ALA A 13 -7.06 -8.31 0.90
N GLU A 14 -7.96 -8.09 -0.05
CA GLU A 14 -7.84 -8.64 -1.40
C GLU A 14 -7.07 -7.67 -2.31
N VAL A 15 -6.05 -8.16 -3.00
CA VAL A 15 -5.40 -7.42 -4.08
C VAL A 15 -6.30 -7.42 -5.29
N LYS A 16 -6.78 -6.23 -5.71
CA LYS A 16 -7.67 -6.07 -6.86
C LYS A 16 -6.92 -5.94 -8.17
N SER A 17 -5.77 -5.29 -8.17
CA SER A 17 -4.93 -5.17 -9.36
C SER A 17 -3.51 -4.74 -9.02
N ILE A 18 -2.59 -5.12 -9.91
CA ILE A 18 -1.19 -4.69 -9.93
C ILE A 18 -0.91 -4.19 -11.34
N SER A 19 -0.37 -2.98 -11.48
CA SER A 19 -0.11 -2.37 -12.78
C SER A 19 1.18 -1.57 -12.79
N LYS A 20 1.91 -1.56 -13.90
CA LYS A 20 3.11 -0.73 -14.06
C LYS A 20 2.74 0.72 -14.37
N ILE A 21 3.36 1.64 -13.65
CA ILE A 21 3.29 3.07 -13.88
C ILE A 21 4.29 3.41 -14.99
N ARG A 22 3.80 3.66 -16.21
CA ARG A 22 4.64 4.13 -17.32
C ARG A 22 4.75 5.65 -17.26
N SER A 23 5.65 6.17 -16.44
CA SER A 23 5.96 7.61 -16.41
C SER A 23 7.46 7.82 -16.24
N ASN A 24 8.07 8.59 -17.15
CA ASN A 24 9.50 8.91 -17.11
C ASN A 24 9.91 9.82 -15.94
N ASN A 25 8.94 10.36 -15.18
CA ASN A 25 9.17 11.35 -14.11
C ASN A 25 8.69 10.89 -12.72
N LYS A 26 8.39 9.59 -12.53
CA LYS A 26 8.00 9.06 -11.22
C LYS A 26 9.05 8.10 -10.67
N SER A 27 9.34 8.24 -9.38
CA SER A 27 10.24 7.34 -8.64
C SER A 27 9.62 5.96 -8.40
N ALA A 28 8.30 5.84 -8.46
CA ALA A 28 7.57 4.58 -8.34
C ALA A 28 7.11 4.05 -9.70
N ASP A 29 7.30 2.75 -9.90
CA ASP A 29 7.09 2.02 -11.15
C ASP A 29 5.92 1.02 -11.07
N THR A 30 5.46 0.69 -9.87
CA THR A 30 4.36 -0.26 -9.66
C THR A 30 3.23 0.38 -8.85
N LYS A 31 1.99 0.18 -9.30
CA LYS A 31 0.77 0.56 -8.60
C LYS A 31 0.03 -0.68 -8.13
N LEU A 32 -0.18 -0.76 -6.81
CA LEU A 32 -0.91 -1.82 -6.14
C LEU A 32 -2.26 -1.29 -5.66
N CYS A 33 -3.35 -1.97 -6.04
CA CYS A 33 -4.70 -1.61 -5.66
C CYS A 33 -5.29 -2.70 -4.76
N ILE A 34 -5.70 -2.33 -3.54
CA ILE A 34 -6.20 -3.28 -2.53
C ILE A 34 -7.61 -2.88 -2.08
N ASN A 35 -8.47 -3.88 -1.92
CA ASN A 35 -9.75 -3.73 -1.24
C ASN A 35 -9.59 -4.05 0.26
N LEU A 36 -9.40 -3.00 1.07
CA LEU A 36 -9.31 -3.13 2.53
C LEU A 36 -10.66 -3.44 3.20
N GLY A 37 -11.79 -3.24 2.51
CA GLY A 37 -13.12 -3.35 3.12
C GLY A 37 -13.37 -2.29 4.21
N GLY A 38 -14.60 -2.22 4.71
CA GLY A 38 -15.01 -1.16 5.66
C GLY A 38 -14.26 -1.19 7.00
N LYS A 39 -14.04 -2.38 7.57
CA LYS A 39 -13.41 -2.54 8.89
C LYS A 39 -11.91 -2.17 8.90
N LEU A 40 -11.15 -2.52 7.86
CA LEU A 40 -9.71 -2.22 7.81
C LEU A 40 -9.42 -0.81 7.26
N LYS A 41 -10.34 -0.26 6.47
CA LYS A 41 -10.20 1.09 5.92
C LYS A 41 -10.26 2.16 7.02
N GLY A 42 -11.09 1.98 8.05
CA GLY A 42 -11.16 2.88 9.21
C GLY A 42 -11.11 4.36 8.84
N ASP A 43 -10.26 5.11 9.54
CA ASP A 43 -9.98 6.54 9.32
C ASP A 43 -8.76 6.80 8.40
N LEU A 44 -8.39 5.84 7.55
CA LEU A 44 -7.22 5.95 6.67
C LEU A 44 -7.34 7.15 5.73
N LYS A 45 -6.30 7.99 5.70
CA LYS A 45 -6.18 9.17 4.85
C LYS A 45 -5.06 9.00 3.82
N VAL A 46 -5.16 9.76 2.72
CA VAL A 46 -4.07 9.84 1.75
C VAL A 46 -2.84 10.41 2.44
N GLY A 47 -1.69 9.77 2.25
CA GLY A 47 -0.44 10.07 2.95
C GLY A 47 -0.19 9.21 4.19
N ASP A 48 -1.19 8.51 4.70
CA ASP A 48 -0.99 7.58 5.81
C ASP A 48 -0.19 6.34 5.36
N SER A 49 0.57 5.80 6.31
CA SER A 49 1.39 4.61 6.10
C SER A 49 0.66 3.35 6.54
N VAL A 50 0.65 2.34 5.68
CA VAL A 50 0.04 1.03 5.92
C VAL A 50 1.11 -0.04 5.76
N SER A 51 1.21 -0.95 6.74
CA SER A 51 2.09 -2.12 6.62
C SER A 51 1.34 -3.23 5.88
N ILE A 52 1.84 -3.61 4.70
CA ILE A 52 1.30 -4.69 3.87
C ILE A 52 2.37 -5.77 3.77
N ASN A 53 2.10 -6.95 4.34
CA ASN A 53 3.08 -8.03 4.46
C ASN A 53 4.44 -7.57 5.04
N GLY A 54 4.40 -6.65 6.01
CA GLY A 54 5.60 -6.10 6.65
C GLY A 54 6.24 -4.92 5.92
N ALA A 55 5.88 -4.63 4.66
CA ALA A 55 6.37 -3.47 3.93
C ALA A 55 5.54 -2.22 4.25
N CYS A 56 6.20 -1.12 4.61
CA CYS A 56 5.54 0.17 4.81
C CYS A 56 5.24 0.82 3.46
N LEU A 57 3.95 1.03 3.15
CA LEU A 57 3.49 1.67 1.93
C LEU A 57 2.59 2.87 2.24
N THR A 58 2.72 3.92 1.45
CA THR A 58 1.91 5.14 1.59
C THR A 58 0.64 5.03 0.76
N ALA A 59 -0.52 5.27 1.38
CA ALA A 59 -1.79 5.35 0.66
C ALA A 59 -1.79 6.59 -0.25
N THR A 60 -1.76 6.40 -1.56
CA THR A 60 -1.69 7.49 -2.55
C THR A 60 -3.07 7.93 -3.03
N ARG A 61 -4.06 7.03 -2.99
CA ARG A 61 -5.45 7.32 -3.32
C ARG A 61 -6.39 6.44 -2.54
N ILE A 62 -7.48 7.02 -2.04
CA ILE A 62 -8.51 6.31 -1.28
C ILE A 62 -9.87 6.53 -1.94
N SER A 63 -10.51 5.43 -2.32
CA SER A 63 -11.84 5.35 -2.95
C SER A 63 -12.58 4.14 -2.36
N LYS A 64 -13.26 3.33 -3.17
CA LYS A 64 -13.72 1.98 -2.80
C LYS A 64 -12.55 1.04 -2.51
N THR A 65 -11.42 1.25 -3.20
CA THR A 65 -10.13 0.59 -2.98
C THR A 65 -9.09 1.62 -2.53
N VAL A 66 -7.94 1.13 -2.06
CA VAL A 66 -6.79 1.94 -1.71
C VAL A 66 -5.64 1.63 -2.66
N ASP A 67 -5.07 2.69 -3.21
CA ASP A 67 -3.92 2.60 -4.11
C ASP A 67 -2.63 2.89 -3.34
N PHE A 68 -1.60 2.12 -3.66
CA PHE A 68 -0.23 2.27 -3.18
C PHE A 68 0.70 2.35 -4.38
N GLU A 69 1.67 3.25 -4.33
CA GLU A 69 2.76 3.32 -5.32
C GLU A 69 4.02 2.71 -4.70
N ILE A 70 4.64 1.77 -5.42
CA ILE A 70 5.75 0.95 -4.96
C ILE A 70 6.93 1.18 -5.91
N ILE A 71 8.10 1.41 -5.32
CA ILE A 71 9.37 1.51 -6.04
C ILE A 71 9.96 0.11 -6.29
N ASN A 72 10.76 -0.02 -7.34
CA ASN A 72 11.33 -1.27 -7.79
C ASN A 72 12.17 -1.97 -6.71
N GLU A 73 12.88 -1.21 -5.88
CA GLU A 73 13.65 -1.78 -4.77
C GLU A 73 12.77 -2.50 -3.76
N THR A 74 11.62 -1.92 -3.40
CA THR A 74 10.66 -2.57 -2.50
C THR A 74 10.06 -3.82 -3.15
N MET A 75 9.77 -3.78 -4.45
CA MET A 75 9.33 -4.97 -5.19
C MET A 75 10.38 -6.09 -5.12
N ASN A 76 11.66 -5.77 -5.32
CA ASN A 76 12.75 -6.77 -5.35
C ASN A 76 13.13 -7.32 -3.97
N ARG A 77 12.92 -6.54 -2.90
CA ARG A 77 13.38 -6.89 -1.54
C ARG A 77 12.28 -7.34 -0.58
N THR A 78 11.03 -7.36 -1.04
CA THR A 78 9.89 -7.80 -0.24
C THR A 78 9.07 -8.83 -1.00
N CYS A 79 8.12 -9.47 -0.34
CA CYS A 79 7.21 -10.44 -0.96
C CYS A 79 6.10 -9.79 -1.83
N LEU A 80 6.31 -8.56 -2.29
CA LEU A 80 5.36 -7.82 -3.13
C LEU A 80 5.68 -7.91 -4.62
N GLY A 81 6.90 -8.35 -4.99
CA GLY A 81 7.35 -8.57 -6.36
C GLY A 81 7.36 -10.01 -6.82
#